data_AF-A0A7W8W2N4-F1
#
_entry.id   AF-A0A7W8W2N4-F1
#
_cell.length_a   1.000
_cell.length_b   1.000
_cell.length_c   1.000
_cell.angle_alpha   90.00
_cell.angle_beta   90.00
_cell.angle_gamma   90.00
#
_symmetry.space_group_name_H-M   'P 1'
#
loop_
_entity.id
_entity.type
_entity.pdbx_description
1 polymer ?
#
loop_
_entity_poly.entity_id
_entity_poly.type
_entity_poly.pdbx_seq_one_letter_code
_entity_poly.pdbx_strand_id
1 'polypeptide(L)'
;MDLQSEGSYVGYNPGSSGVLTVAGEGSTYTNAGFFIVGNSGPAQLSVTNGGAVSSSSGTLQNGGGSTATAVVSGAGSTLSAGTFLGVGVSPGSVGMLTITDGGRPTSGSGTYLAFNGASGGLPPSAGTIVVSNGGLLTSPLLVIGSSRTADLQIKSNGTVTISGKTIVGAIARTSSLEISGPGASGATSVFATPRELPLTAGLALRESRYGSL
;
A
#
# COMPACT_ATOMS: atom_id res chain seq x y z
N MET A 1 -9.76 29.92 10.69
CA MET A 1 -9.65 28.88 11.72
C MET A 1 -9.23 27.61 11.01
N ASP A 2 -7.97 27.19 11.14
CA ASP A 2 -7.52 25.88 10.67
C ASP A 2 -7.94 24.84 11.70
N LEU A 3 -8.89 23.98 11.35
CA LEU A 3 -9.21 22.81 12.15
C LEU A 3 -8.15 21.74 11.84
N GLN A 4 -7.12 21.65 12.66
CA GLN A 4 -6.15 20.56 12.62
C GLN A 4 -6.83 19.31 13.21
N SER A 5 -7.32 18.41 12.37
CA SER A 5 -7.78 17.10 12.85
C SER A 5 -6.56 16.25 13.22
N GLU A 6 -6.36 15.93 14.50
CA GLU A 6 -5.25 15.08 14.99
C GLU A 6 -5.22 13.69 14.34
N GLY A 7 -6.38 13.22 13.88
CA GLY A 7 -6.52 12.07 12.99
C GLY A 7 -7.92 11.97 12.41
N SER A 8 -8.08 11.16 11.36
CA SER A 8 -9.34 10.82 10.70
C SER A 8 -9.44 9.32 10.54
N TYR A 9 -10.64 8.78 10.70
CA TYR A 9 -10.88 7.35 10.69
C TYR A 9 -12.07 6.98 9.80
N VAL A 10 -11.93 5.92 9.00
CA VAL A 10 -13.02 5.24 8.30
C VAL A 10 -13.16 3.85 8.90
N GLY A 11 -14.34 3.48 9.41
CA GLY A 11 -14.52 2.22 10.14
C GLY A 11 -13.86 2.24 11.53
N TYR A 12 -14.23 3.22 12.37
CA TYR A 12 -13.58 3.48 13.65
C TYR A 12 -13.78 2.35 14.68
N ASN A 13 -15.03 1.87 14.86
CA ASN A 13 -15.40 0.92 15.92
C ASN A 13 -15.53 -0.53 15.39
N PRO A 14 -15.30 -1.55 16.24
CA PRO A 14 -15.69 -2.93 15.96
C PRO A 14 -17.17 -3.04 15.60
N GLY A 15 -17.50 -3.86 14.60
CA GLY A 15 -18.88 -4.05 14.13
C GLY A 15 -19.45 -2.89 13.28
N SER A 16 -18.74 -1.77 13.16
CA SER A 16 -19.07 -0.71 12.21
C SER A 16 -18.37 -0.93 10.87
N SER A 17 -18.96 -0.49 9.77
CA SER A 17 -18.28 -0.38 8.48
C SER A 17 -18.15 1.09 8.08
N GLY A 18 -17.11 1.43 7.32
CA GLY A 18 -16.93 2.78 6.79
C GLY A 18 -16.65 2.78 5.30
N VAL A 19 -17.17 3.78 4.60
CA VAL A 19 -16.89 4.00 3.18
C VAL A 19 -16.56 5.48 2.99
N LEU A 20 -15.43 5.77 2.34
CA LEU A 20 -15.08 7.10 1.87
C LEU A 20 -14.89 7.06 0.36
N THR A 21 -15.64 7.89 -0.36
CA THR A 21 -15.50 8.08 -1.80
C THR A 21 -15.12 9.53 -2.07
N VAL A 22 -14.02 9.73 -2.79
CA VAL A 22 -13.57 11.02 -3.30
C VAL A 22 -13.48 10.91 -4.81
N ALA A 23 -14.49 11.41 -5.51
CA ALA A 23 -14.65 11.20 -6.94
C ALA A 23 -14.90 12.51 -7.67
N GLY A 24 -14.36 12.61 -8.89
CA GLY A 24 -14.51 13.77 -9.76
C GLY A 24 -13.39 14.79 -9.59
N GLU A 25 -13.11 15.52 -10.66
CA GLU A 25 -12.09 16.57 -10.70
C GLU A 25 -12.43 17.68 -9.69
N GLY A 26 -11.43 18.12 -8.95
CA GLY A 26 -11.59 19.15 -7.90
C GLY A 26 -12.17 18.63 -6.58
N SER A 27 -12.64 17.39 -6.51
CA SER A 27 -13.05 16.76 -5.23
C SER A 27 -11.82 16.46 -4.39
N THR A 28 -11.78 17.04 -3.18
CA THR A 28 -10.62 16.90 -2.28
C THR A 28 -11.04 16.43 -0.89
N TYR A 29 -10.21 15.59 -0.28
CA TYR A 29 -10.26 15.28 1.13
C TYR A 29 -8.88 15.49 1.74
N THR A 30 -8.78 16.42 2.69
CA THR A 30 -7.52 16.76 3.33
C THR A 30 -7.62 16.51 4.82
N ASN A 31 -6.63 15.80 5.36
CA ASN A 31 -6.41 15.61 6.79
C ASN A 31 -4.98 16.06 7.13
N ALA A 32 -4.79 16.69 8.29
CA ALA A 32 -3.48 17.19 8.70
C ALA A 32 -2.64 16.12 9.46
N GLY A 33 -3.30 15.18 10.13
CA GLY A 33 -2.71 14.13 10.96
C GLY A 33 -2.84 12.74 10.36
N PHE A 34 -3.08 11.74 11.21
CA PHE A 34 -3.22 10.35 10.77
C PHE A 34 -4.52 10.13 9.98
N PHE A 35 -4.46 9.43 8.85
CA PHE A 35 -5.67 9.00 8.16
C PHE A 35 -5.73 7.47 8.08
N ILE A 36 -6.66 6.88 8.83
CA ILE A 36 -6.75 5.44 8.98
C ILE A 36 -8.05 4.93 8.36
N VAL A 37 -7.92 4.08 7.35
CA VAL A 37 -9.00 3.32 6.73
C VAL A 37 -8.97 1.92 7.35
N GLY A 38 -10.04 1.56 8.04
CA GLY A 38 -10.20 0.27 8.72
C GLY A 38 -9.45 0.22 10.04
N ASN A 39 -9.82 1.09 10.97
CA ASN A 39 -9.22 1.17 12.30
C ASN A 39 -9.56 -0.04 13.17
N SER A 40 -10.84 -0.39 13.26
CA SER A 40 -11.30 -1.58 13.98
C SER A 40 -12.50 -2.23 13.30
N GLY A 41 -13.29 -1.46 12.56
CA GLY A 41 -14.30 -1.95 11.64
C GLY A 41 -13.77 -2.06 10.21
N PRO A 42 -14.37 -2.90 9.34
CA PRO A 42 -14.01 -2.96 7.94
C PRO A 42 -14.24 -1.61 7.25
N ALA A 43 -13.40 -1.28 6.26
CA ALA A 43 -13.50 -0.01 5.58
C ALA A 43 -13.14 -0.05 4.09
N GLN A 44 -13.69 0.89 3.33
CA GLN A 44 -13.36 1.09 1.92
C GLN A 44 -13.02 2.55 1.62
N LEU A 45 -11.97 2.76 0.83
CA LEU A 45 -11.60 4.06 0.27
C LEU A 45 -11.61 3.97 -1.26
N SER A 46 -12.31 4.90 -1.92
CA SER A 46 -12.31 5.02 -3.37
C SER A 46 -11.92 6.43 -3.78
N VAL A 47 -10.82 6.57 -4.51
CA VAL A 47 -10.35 7.82 -5.08
C VAL A 47 -10.35 7.69 -6.60
N THR A 48 -11.31 8.35 -7.26
CA THR A 48 -11.59 8.09 -8.67
C THR A 48 -11.82 9.35 -9.49
N ASN A 49 -11.70 9.24 -10.82
CA ASN A 49 -12.08 10.28 -11.77
C ASN A 49 -11.50 11.68 -11.46
N GLY A 50 -10.24 11.77 -11.04
CA GLY A 50 -9.58 13.05 -10.72
C GLY A 50 -9.71 13.51 -9.26
N GLY A 51 -10.29 12.68 -8.39
CA GLY A 51 -10.38 12.98 -6.95
C GLY A 51 -9.01 12.95 -6.24
N ALA A 52 -8.88 13.72 -5.16
CA ALA A 52 -7.62 13.82 -4.41
C ALA A 52 -7.81 13.63 -2.91
N VAL A 53 -7.01 12.74 -2.33
CA VAL A 53 -6.91 12.53 -0.88
C VAL A 53 -5.51 12.91 -0.42
N SER A 54 -5.40 13.72 0.63
CA SER A 54 -4.12 14.14 1.21
C SER A 54 -4.13 14.02 2.74
N SER A 55 -3.11 13.38 3.29
CA SER A 55 -2.75 13.44 4.70
C SER A 55 -1.44 14.22 4.81
N SER A 56 -1.51 15.55 4.99
CA SER A 56 -0.39 16.46 4.68
C SER A 56 0.85 16.27 5.57
N SER A 57 0.69 15.78 6.80
CA SER A 57 1.81 15.58 7.73
C SER A 57 1.79 14.21 8.42
N GLY A 58 0.77 13.39 8.15
CA GLY A 58 0.58 12.13 8.85
C GLY A 58 0.77 10.89 7.99
N THR A 59 0.52 9.76 8.64
CA THR A 59 0.53 8.45 7.99
C THR A 59 -0.87 8.13 7.48
N LEU A 60 -0.93 7.58 6.26
CA LEU A 60 -2.13 6.99 5.72
C LEU A 60 -2.04 5.48 5.89
N GLN A 61 -2.98 4.88 6.61
CA GLN A 61 -3.03 3.42 6.80
C GLN A 61 -4.29 2.84 6.17
N ASN A 62 -4.12 1.91 5.24
CA ASN A 62 -5.18 1.07 4.73
C ASN A 62 -5.09 -0.29 5.43
N GLY A 63 -6.01 -0.55 6.35
CA GLY A 63 -5.98 -1.68 7.27
C GLY A 63 -5.16 -1.31 8.51
N GLY A 64 -5.58 -0.27 9.23
CA GLY A 64 -4.90 0.21 10.44
C GLY A 64 -5.10 -0.67 11.68
N GLY A 65 -6.14 -1.51 11.69
CA GLY A 65 -6.39 -2.52 12.73
C GLY A 65 -7.50 -3.52 12.38
N SER A 66 -8.01 -3.46 11.15
CA SER A 66 -9.05 -4.35 10.60
C SER A 66 -8.79 -4.62 9.12
N THR A 67 -9.81 -5.09 8.41
CA THR A 67 -9.75 -5.25 6.95
C THR A 67 -10.09 -3.94 6.24
N ALA A 68 -9.27 -3.53 5.29
CA ALA A 68 -9.59 -2.37 4.45
C ALA A 68 -9.16 -2.54 3.00
N THR A 69 -9.96 -1.97 2.11
CA THR A 69 -9.65 -1.86 0.69
C THR A 69 -9.55 -0.40 0.29
N ALA A 70 -8.57 -0.10 -0.57
CA ALA A 70 -8.40 1.21 -1.16
C ALA A 70 -8.23 1.06 -2.67
N VAL A 71 -8.93 1.90 -3.45
CA VAL A 71 -8.79 1.98 -4.90
C VAL A 71 -8.42 3.41 -5.27
N VAL A 72 -7.35 3.57 -6.05
CA VAL A 72 -6.97 4.83 -6.67
C VAL A 72 -6.94 4.62 -8.17
N SER A 73 -7.93 5.15 -8.89
CA SER A 73 -8.09 4.91 -10.32
C SER A 73 -8.52 6.14 -11.11
N GLY A 74 -8.19 6.17 -12.39
CA GLY A 74 -8.47 7.30 -13.28
C GLY A 74 -7.35 8.35 -13.27
N ALA A 75 -7.14 8.97 -14.43
CA ALA A 75 -6.17 10.04 -14.59
C ALA A 75 -6.47 11.20 -13.64
N GLY A 76 -5.43 11.75 -13.03
CA GLY A 76 -5.55 12.84 -12.05
C GLY A 76 -5.94 12.40 -10.64
N SER A 77 -6.35 11.14 -10.42
CA SER A 77 -6.67 10.65 -9.09
C SER A 77 -5.41 10.47 -8.23
N THR A 78 -5.39 11.06 -7.04
CA THR A 78 -4.21 11.10 -6.18
C THR A 78 -4.49 10.70 -4.73
N LEU A 79 -3.51 10.03 -4.13
CA LEU A 79 -3.51 9.66 -2.71
C LEU A 79 -2.14 10.02 -2.12
N SER A 80 -2.05 11.13 -1.40
CA SER A 80 -0.80 11.64 -0.86
C SER A 80 -0.71 11.40 0.65
N ALA A 81 0.29 10.64 1.07
CA ALA A 81 0.66 10.50 2.48
C ALA A 81 1.90 11.35 2.78
N GLY A 82 1.80 12.24 3.76
CA GLY A 82 2.86 13.18 4.14
C GLY A 82 4.09 12.47 4.70
N THR A 83 3.91 11.40 5.47
CA THR A 83 5.02 10.57 5.98
C THR A 83 5.00 9.18 5.37
N PHE A 84 4.12 8.31 5.87
CA PHE A 84 4.09 6.90 5.47
C PHE A 84 2.77 6.50 4.83
N LEU A 85 2.84 5.67 3.80
CA LEU A 85 1.70 4.91 3.29
C LEU A 85 1.81 3.47 3.79
N GLY A 86 0.93 3.08 4.70
CA GLY A 86 0.86 1.72 5.25
C GLY A 86 -0.28 0.92 4.62
N VAL A 87 0.00 -0.32 4.20
CA VAL A 87 -1.00 -1.28 3.74
C VAL A 87 -0.93 -2.54 4.60
N GLY A 88 -1.95 -2.74 5.42
CA GLY A 88 -2.07 -3.83 6.37
C GLY A 88 -0.92 -3.87 7.35
N VAL A 89 -0.63 -2.75 8.02
CA VAL A 89 0.61 -2.58 8.80
C VAL A 89 0.49 -2.91 10.27
N SER A 90 -0.71 -3.22 10.78
CA SER A 90 -0.96 -3.51 12.20
C SER A 90 -1.24 -5.00 12.43
N PRO A 91 -0.95 -5.55 13.63
CA PRO A 91 -1.28 -6.94 13.94
C PRO A 91 -2.75 -7.26 13.67
N GLY A 92 -3.01 -8.38 12.99
CA GLY A 92 -4.35 -8.83 12.60
C GLY A 92 -5.02 -8.06 11.46
N SER A 93 -4.40 -6.98 10.97
CA SER A 93 -4.97 -6.17 9.90
C SER A 93 -4.73 -6.77 8.52
N VAL A 94 -5.67 -6.50 7.61
CA VAL A 94 -5.55 -6.86 6.20
C VAL A 94 -5.79 -5.61 5.36
N GLY A 95 -4.78 -5.19 4.61
CA GLY A 95 -4.87 -4.04 3.71
C GLY A 95 -4.71 -4.45 2.26
N MET A 96 -5.59 -3.97 1.39
CA MET A 96 -5.45 -4.10 -0.05
C MET A 96 -5.54 -2.74 -0.73
N LEU A 97 -4.51 -2.34 -1.47
CA LEU A 97 -4.49 -1.12 -2.26
C LEU A 97 -4.36 -1.46 -3.75
N THR A 98 -5.34 -1.03 -4.54
CA THR A 98 -5.33 -1.16 -6.01
C THR A 98 -5.06 0.21 -6.63
N ILE A 99 -4.08 0.25 -7.53
CA ILE A 99 -3.65 1.45 -8.25
C ILE A 99 -3.78 1.13 -9.73
N THR A 100 -4.68 1.82 -10.43
CA THR A 100 -4.98 1.47 -11.81
C THR A 100 -5.39 2.67 -12.64
N ASP A 101 -5.50 2.49 -13.96
CA ASP A 101 -6.06 3.46 -14.90
C ASP A 101 -5.52 4.90 -14.74
N GLY A 102 -4.23 5.05 -14.46
CA GLY A 102 -3.56 6.34 -14.30
C GLY A 102 -3.57 6.95 -12.89
N GLY A 103 -4.09 6.24 -11.88
CA GLY A 103 -4.05 6.68 -10.48
C GLY A 103 -2.63 6.79 -9.91
N ARG A 104 -2.39 7.78 -9.02
CA ARG A 104 -1.04 8.15 -8.56
C ARG A 104 -0.88 8.36 -7.05
N PRO A 105 -0.76 7.29 -6.25
CA PRO A 105 -0.40 7.43 -4.84
C PRO A 105 1.06 7.83 -4.63
N THR A 106 1.31 8.65 -3.62
CA THR A 106 2.65 9.08 -3.20
C THR A 106 2.81 9.00 -1.68
N SER A 107 4.05 8.81 -1.22
CA SER A 107 4.40 8.94 0.19
C SER A 107 5.63 9.82 0.36
N GLY A 108 5.70 10.58 1.47
CA GLY A 108 6.81 11.50 1.72
C GLY A 108 8.07 10.84 2.26
N SER A 109 7.97 9.71 2.96
CA SER A 109 9.12 8.99 3.55
C SER A 109 9.17 7.52 3.16
N GLY A 110 8.03 6.84 3.03
CA GLY A 110 8.04 5.44 2.63
C GLY A 110 6.68 4.78 2.55
N THR A 111 6.65 3.66 1.83
CA THR A 111 5.50 2.77 1.69
C THR A 111 5.82 1.42 2.32
N TYR A 112 4.91 0.92 3.15
CA TYR A 112 5.10 -0.25 3.99
C TYR A 112 3.95 -1.23 3.80
N LEU A 113 4.25 -2.48 3.47
CA LEU A 113 3.29 -3.57 3.37
C LEU A 113 3.56 -4.55 4.51
N ALA A 114 2.53 -4.88 5.30
CA ALA A 114 2.62 -5.87 6.38
C ALA A 114 3.85 -5.71 7.28
N PHE A 115 4.05 -4.50 7.84
CA PHE A 115 5.27 -4.09 8.53
C PHE A 115 5.32 -4.38 10.04
N ASN A 116 4.20 -4.37 10.77
CA ASN A 116 4.21 -4.90 12.14
C ASN A 116 3.81 -6.37 12.12
N GLY A 117 4.74 -7.21 12.53
CA GLY A 117 4.49 -8.63 12.72
C GLY A 117 3.62 -8.91 13.93
N ALA A 118 3.05 -10.11 13.97
CA ALA A 118 2.37 -10.65 15.14
C ALA A 118 3.33 -10.69 16.33
N SER A 119 3.27 -9.70 17.21
CA SER A 119 3.83 -9.80 18.56
C SER A 119 2.73 -10.30 19.52
N GLY A 120 3.10 -11.15 20.48
CA GLY A 120 2.20 -11.54 21.57
C GLY A 120 1.01 -12.43 21.22
N GLY A 121 1.06 -13.24 20.15
CA GLY A 121 0.00 -14.18 19.79
C GLY A 121 -1.17 -13.58 18.99
N LEU A 122 -1.07 -12.30 18.61
CA LEU A 122 -2.02 -11.67 17.68
C LEU A 122 -1.91 -12.28 16.28
N PRO A 123 -3.00 -12.29 15.48
CA PRO A 123 -2.92 -12.75 14.10
C PRO A 123 -1.91 -11.91 13.30
N PRO A 124 -1.25 -12.50 12.29
CA PRO A 124 -0.31 -11.77 11.45
C PRO A 124 -1.03 -10.74 10.58
N SER A 125 -0.31 -9.68 10.24
CA SER A 125 -0.75 -8.65 9.30
C SER A 125 -0.57 -9.12 7.85
N ALA A 126 -1.44 -8.65 6.94
CA ALA A 126 -1.32 -8.91 5.51
C ALA A 126 -1.52 -7.63 4.69
N GLY A 127 -0.65 -7.38 3.72
CA GLY A 127 -0.65 -6.18 2.91
C GLY A 127 -0.44 -6.50 1.45
N THR A 128 -1.38 -6.11 0.60
CA THR A 128 -1.27 -6.29 -0.86
C THR A 128 -1.37 -4.95 -1.56
N ILE A 129 -0.42 -4.68 -2.46
CA ILE A 129 -0.53 -3.59 -3.43
C ILE A 129 -0.58 -4.19 -4.83
N VAL A 130 -1.55 -3.77 -5.64
CA VAL A 130 -1.63 -4.12 -7.05
C VAL A 130 -1.53 -2.84 -7.88
N VAL A 131 -0.60 -2.79 -8.82
CA VAL A 131 -0.41 -1.67 -9.75
C VAL A 131 -0.61 -2.17 -11.18
N SER A 132 -1.51 -1.57 -11.94
CA SER A 132 -1.83 -2.01 -13.31
C SER A 132 -2.30 -0.85 -14.20
N ASN A 133 -2.44 -1.09 -15.51
CA ASN A 133 -3.13 -0.21 -16.47
C ASN A 133 -2.73 1.29 -16.40
N GLY A 134 -1.43 1.58 -16.30
CA GLY A 134 -0.92 2.96 -16.21
C GLY A 134 -0.95 3.57 -14.81
N GLY A 135 -1.39 2.82 -13.80
CA GLY A 135 -1.23 3.17 -12.39
C GLY A 135 0.24 3.35 -12.01
N LEU A 136 0.51 4.31 -11.13
CA LEU A 136 1.86 4.68 -10.71
C LEU A 136 1.94 4.86 -9.20
N LEU A 137 2.76 4.05 -8.52
CA LEU A 137 3.13 4.28 -7.13
C LEU A 137 4.51 4.94 -7.06
N THR A 138 4.62 6.07 -6.36
CA THR A 138 5.90 6.75 -6.12
C THR A 138 6.22 6.82 -4.63
N SER A 139 7.41 6.40 -4.23
CA SER A 139 7.81 6.40 -2.83
C SER A 139 9.33 6.53 -2.66
N PRO A 140 9.85 7.22 -1.62
CA PRO A 140 11.28 7.24 -1.35
C PRO A 140 11.83 5.91 -0.84
N LEU A 141 11.01 5.13 -0.14
CA LEU A 141 11.35 3.82 0.41
C LEU A 141 10.19 2.88 0.18
N LEU A 142 10.47 1.62 -0.15
CA LEU A 142 9.47 0.57 -0.16
C LEU A 142 9.91 -0.58 0.72
N VAL A 143 9.04 -1.01 1.63
CA VAL A 143 9.26 -2.18 2.48
C VAL A 143 8.14 -3.18 2.25
N ILE A 144 8.50 -4.36 1.75
CA ILE A 144 7.59 -5.48 1.50
C ILE A 144 7.82 -6.54 2.57
N GLY A 145 7.01 -6.44 3.63
CA GLY A 145 6.79 -7.50 4.60
C GLY A 145 7.81 -7.63 5.71
N SER A 146 7.25 -7.79 6.91
CA SER A 146 7.82 -8.44 8.07
C SER A 146 6.91 -9.56 8.62
N SER A 147 5.74 -9.81 8.01
CA SER A 147 4.72 -10.74 8.51
C SER A 147 3.93 -11.44 7.38
N ARG A 148 3.10 -12.44 7.74
CA ARG A 148 2.61 -13.58 6.92
C ARG A 148 2.56 -13.35 5.41
N THR A 149 1.83 -12.36 4.89
CA THR A 149 1.73 -12.12 3.44
C THR A 149 1.90 -10.64 3.13
N ALA A 150 3.04 -10.28 2.55
CA ALA A 150 3.25 -8.99 1.92
C ALA A 150 3.44 -9.22 0.41
N ASP A 151 2.56 -8.66 -0.40
CA ASP A 151 2.55 -8.91 -1.83
C ASP A 151 2.45 -7.60 -2.61
N LEU A 152 3.47 -7.31 -3.41
CA LEU A 152 3.40 -6.25 -4.42
C LEU A 152 3.32 -6.89 -5.79
N GLN A 153 2.21 -6.64 -6.49
CA GLN A 153 1.98 -7.09 -7.86
C GLN A 153 2.03 -5.88 -8.80
N ILE A 154 3.03 -5.82 -9.67
CA ILE A 154 3.12 -4.87 -10.77
C ILE A 154 2.67 -5.59 -12.04
N LYS A 155 1.44 -5.34 -12.46
CA LYS A 155 0.81 -5.97 -13.63
C LYS A 155 0.99 -5.09 -14.87
N SER A 156 0.41 -5.52 -16.00
CA SER A 156 0.56 -4.85 -17.30
C SER A 156 0.38 -3.33 -17.20
N ASN A 157 1.36 -2.58 -17.74
CA ASN A 157 1.45 -1.12 -17.69
C ASN A 157 1.44 -0.48 -16.29
N GLY A 158 1.52 -1.25 -15.20
CA GLY A 158 1.71 -0.72 -13.86
C GLY A 158 3.16 -0.28 -13.67
N THR A 159 3.35 0.83 -12.96
CA THR A 159 4.69 1.35 -12.65
C THR A 159 4.87 1.57 -11.15
N VAL A 160 6.01 1.15 -10.60
CA VAL A 160 6.43 1.52 -9.24
C VAL A 160 7.78 2.23 -9.32
N THR A 161 7.84 3.46 -8.83
CA THR A 161 9.05 4.28 -8.83
C THR A 161 9.54 4.53 -7.41
N ILE A 162 10.71 3.97 -7.08
CA ILE A 162 11.33 4.15 -5.77
C ILE A 162 12.62 4.95 -5.90
N SER A 163 12.66 6.15 -5.31
CA SER A 163 13.84 7.03 -5.43
C SER A 163 14.99 6.64 -4.49
N GLY A 164 14.70 5.88 -3.44
CA GLY A 164 15.69 5.34 -2.51
C GLY A 164 15.78 3.82 -2.59
N LYS A 165 15.48 3.14 -1.49
CA LYS A 165 15.68 1.69 -1.35
C LYS A 165 14.38 0.91 -1.43
N THR A 166 14.47 -0.33 -1.91
CA THR A 166 13.44 -1.33 -1.69
C THR A 166 13.97 -2.47 -0.84
N ILE A 167 13.22 -2.81 0.20
CA ILE A 167 13.53 -3.87 1.14
C ILE A 167 12.43 -4.92 1.02
N VAL A 168 12.81 -6.17 0.75
CA VAL A 168 11.88 -7.30 0.69
C VAL A 168 12.27 -8.31 1.75
N GLY A 169 11.32 -8.67 2.62
CA GLY A 169 11.50 -9.73 3.61
C GLY A 169 12.30 -9.30 4.86
N ALA A 170 11.89 -8.23 5.54
CA ALA A 170 12.54 -7.79 6.77
C ALA A 170 12.38 -8.81 7.93
N ILE A 171 11.29 -9.59 7.96
CA ILE A 171 11.02 -10.66 8.96
C ILE A 171 9.90 -11.68 8.54
N ALA A 172 9.46 -11.69 7.28
CA ALA A 172 8.22 -12.37 6.87
C ALA A 172 8.35 -13.88 6.58
N ARG A 173 7.27 -14.64 6.81
CA ARG A 173 7.15 -16.04 6.36
C ARG A 173 6.95 -16.18 4.85
N THR A 174 6.27 -15.22 4.20
CA THR A 174 6.17 -15.08 2.74
C THR A 174 6.05 -13.61 2.34
N SER A 175 7.06 -13.07 1.66
CA SER A 175 7.00 -11.77 0.96
C SER A 175 7.21 -12.01 -0.53
N SER A 176 6.37 -11.41 -1.38
CA SER A 176 6.48 -11.47 -2.83
C SER A 176 6.54 -10.08 -3.46
N LEU A 177 7.39 -9.98 -4.48
CA LEU A 177 7.38 -8.91 -5.46
C LEU A 177 7.22 -9.59 -6.82
N GLU A 178 6.06 -9.39 -7.44
CA GLU A 178 5.75 -9.91 -8.76
C GLU A 178 5.71 -8.76 -9.76
N ILE A 179 6.41 -8.92 -10.89
CA ILE A 179 6.31 -8.01 -12.04
C ILE A 179 5.89 -8.86 -13.24
N SER A 180 4.70 -8.62 -13.78
CA SER A 180 4.11 -9.45 -14.83
C SER A 180 3.35 -8.65 -15.89
N GLY A 181 3.48 -9.10 -17.14
CA GLY A 181 2.80 -8.53 -18.30
C GLY A 181 3.55 -7.38 -19.00
N PRO A 182 3.12 -6.99 -20.21
CA PRO A 182 3.79 -5.98 -21.02
C PRO A 182 3.77 -4.60 -20.35
N GLY A 183 4.87 -3.86 -20.47
CA GLY A 183 5.01 -2.49 -19.95
C GLY A 183 5.04 -2.36 -18.43
N ALA A 184 4.98 -3.47 -17.68
CA ALA A 184 5.16 -3.46 -16.23
C ALA A 184 6.61 -3.06 -15.88
N SER A 185 6.79 -2.11 -14.97
CA SER A 185 8.13 -1.63 -14.59
C SER A 185 8.26 -1.32 -13.10
N GLY A 186 9.37 -1.74 -12.51
CA GLY A 186 9.78 -1.37 -11.15
C GLY A 186 11.16 -0.73 -11.19
N ALA A 187 11.32 0.46 -10.63
CA ALA A 187 12.61 1.13 -10.51
C ALA A 187 13.10 1.04 -9.06
N THR A 188 14.04 0.13 -8.75
CA THR A 188 14.76 0.13 -7.46
C THR A 188 15.98 -0.80 -7.40
N SER A 189 16.94 -0.47 -6.53
CA SER A 189 17.95 -1.39 -6.01
C SER A 189 17.35 -2.21 -4.86
N VAL A 190 17.22 -3.53 -5.04
CA VAL A 190 16.61 -4.44 -4.04
C VAL A 190 17.65 -4.86 -3.01
N PHE A 191 17.37 -4.65 -1.72
CA PHE A 191 18.16 -5.17 -0.60
C PHE A 191 17.33 -6.19 0.19
N ALA A 192 17.66 -7.48 0.08
CA ALA A 192 17.11 -8.51 0.97
C ALA A 192 17.97 -8.57 2.24
N THR A 193 17.37 -8.57 3.43
CA THR A 193 18.11 -8.81 4.68
C THR A 193 18.17 -10.31 4.97
N PRO A 194 19.35 -10.94 5.08
CA PRO A 194 19.46 -12.35 5.40
C PRO A 194 19.38 -12.55 6.93
N ARG A 195 18.30 -13.15 7.42
CA ARG A 195 18.33 -13.92 8.67
C ARG A 195 17.52 -15.21 8.46
N GLU A 196 18.29 -16.29 8.28
CA GLU A 196 17.89 -17.70 8.30
C GLU A 196 16.69 -18.07 7.41
N LEU A 197 16.98 -18.35 6.14
CA LEU A 197 16.14 -19.24 5.33
C LEU A 197 16.29 -20.68 5.89
N PRO A 198 15.27 -21.31 6.49
CA PRO A 198 15.14 -22.74 6.29
C PRO A 198 15.00 -22.94 4.77
N LEU A 199 15.77 -23.88 4.23
CA LEU A 199 15.99 -24.19 2.80
C LEU A 199 14.73 -24.54 1.96
N THR A 200 13.53 -24.10 2.35
CA THR A 200 12.25 -24.46 1.72
C THR A 200 11.30 -23.30 1.43
N ALA A 201 11.57 -22.05 1.83
CA ALA A 201 10.74 -20.91 1.43
C ALA A 201 11.36 -20.17 0.25
N GLY A 202 10.93 -20.53 -0.96
CA GLY A 202 11.44 -19.98 -2.22
C GLY A 202 11.22 -18.47 -2.34
N LEU A 203 12.31 -17.72 -2.44
CA LEU A 203 12.32 -16.36 -2.97
C LEU A 203 12.02 -16.46 -4.48
N ALA A 204 10.77 -16.30 -4.88
CA ALA A 204 10.38 -16.34 -6.29
C ALA A 204 10.46 -14.93 -6.89
N LEU A 205 11.68 -14.45 -7.16
CA LEU A 205 11.88 -13.40 -8.18
C LEU A 205 11.55 -14.04 -9.55
N ARG A 206 10.26 -14.11 -9.90
CA ARG A 206 9.84 -14.57 -11.24
C ARG A 206 9.85 -13.38 -12.18
N GLU A 207 11.02 -13.06 -12.70
CA GLU A 207 11.11 -12.33 -13.97
C GLU A 207 10.64 -13.28 -15.08
N SER A 208 9.38 -13.17 -15.48
CA SER A 208 8.92 -13.84 -16.70
C SER A 208 9.50 -13.10 -17.91
N ARG A 209 10.74 -13.44 -18.29
CA ARG A 209 11.31 -13.01 -19.57
C ARG A 209 10.45 -13.59 -20.70
N TYR A 210 9.73 -12.71 -21.40
CA TYR A 210 9.15 -13.07 -22.69
C TYR A 210 10.30 -13.29 -23.67
N GLY A 211 10.47 -14.55 -24.09
CA GLY A 211 11.20 -14.87 -25.30
C GLY A 211 10.44 -14.32 -26.50
N SER A 212 11.12 -13.55 -27.33
CA SER A 212 10.66 -13.26 -28.69
C SER A 212 10.95 -14.49 -29.57
N LEU A 213 9.95 -14.85 -30.39
CA LEU A 213 10.01 -15.81 -31.49
C LEU A 213 11.17 -15.51 -32.46
#